data_AF-A0A841VS27-F1
#
_entry.id   AF-A0A841VS27-F1
#
_cell.length_a   1.000
_cell.length_b   1.000
_cell.length_c   1.000
_cell.angle_alpha   90.00
_cell.angle_beta   90.00
_cell.angle_gamma   90.00
#
_symmetry.space_group_name_H-M   'P 1'
#
loop_
_entity.id
_entity.type
_entity.pdbx_description
1 polymer ?
#
loop_
_entity_poly.entity_id
_entity_poly.type
_entity_poly.pdbx_seq_one_letter_code
_entity_poly.pdbx_strand_id
1 'polypeptide(L)'
;MTQLAEAIIKIQDYLNNQQKRGQKSYYNNSSYSGQSPRMQPLTEEGLAKRLGVSEETVRKERINLPPPLFVAWCKNKDRAGLGWEFNQNTGFYQPAN
;
A
#
# COMPACT_ATOMS: atom_id res chain seq x y z
N MET A 1 25.12 41.82 12.64
CA MET A 1 25.14 40.34 12.64
C MET A 1 23.71 39.82 12.44
N THR A 2 23.10 40.09 11.28
CA THR A 2 21.64 39.94 11.10
C THR A 2 21.27 39.21 9.82
N GLN A 3 22.17 39.15 8.83
CA GLN A 3 21.91 38.51 7.54
C GLN A 3 21.61 37.00 7.66
N LEU A 4 22.25 36.30 8.60
CA LEU A 4 22.01 34.88 8.83
C LEU A 4 20.61 34.61 9.41
N ALA A 5 20.18 35.43 10.37
CA ALA A 5 18.86 35.31 10.98
C ALA A 5 17.74 35.61 9.98
N GLU A 6 17.92 36.63 9.15
CA GLU A 6 16.97 36.98 8.08
C GLU A 6 16.85 35.89 7.01
N ALA A 7 17.97 35.23 6.67
CA ALA A 7 17.96 34.12 5.73
C ALA A 7 17.21 32.91 6.28
N ILE A 8 17.39 32.58 7.57
CA ILE A 8 16.69 31.47 8.24
C ILE A 8 15.17 31.72 8.27
N ILE A 9 14.74 32.94 8.58
CA ILE A 9 13.31 33.31 8.60
C ILE A 9 12.69 33.14 7.20
N LYS A 10 13.36 33.61 6.15
CA LYS A 10 12.88 33.46 4.76
C LYS A 10 12.77 32.00 4.31
N ILE A 11 13.70 31.15 4.73
CA ILE A 11 13.67 29.71 4.43
C ILE A 11 12.48 29.05 5.15
N GLN A 12 12.24 29.39 6.41
CA GLN A 12 11.12 28.85 7.17
C GLN A 12 9.77 29.25 6.56
N ASP A 13 9.62 30.51 6.14
CA ASP A 13 8.41 31.00 5.46
C ASP A 13 8.19 30.34 4.10
N TYR A 14 9.25 30.05 3.35
CA TYR A 14 9.17 29.33 2.09
C TYR A 14 8.70 27.88 2.31
N LEU A 15 9.28 27.18 3.28
CA LEU A 15 8.90 25.80 3.63
C LEU A 15 7.45 25.71 4.13
N ASN A 16 7.02 26.64 4.97
CA ASN A 16 5.64 26.72 5.46
C ASN A 16 4.62 26.99 4.35
N ASN A 17 5.00 27.76 3.32
CA ASN A 17 4.14 28.05 2.17
C ASN A 17 4.14 26.95 1.09
N GLN A 18 5.16 26.08 1.03
CA GLN A 18 5.17 24.93 0.11
C GLN A 18 4.12 23.88 0.45
N GLN A 19 3.82 23.66 1.74
CA GLN A 19 2.82 22.66 2.16
C GLN A 19 1.38 23.00 1.72
N LYS A 20 1.07 24.26 1.38
CA LYS A 20 -0.28 24.68 0.99
C LYS A 20 -0.57 24.62 -0.51
N ARG A 21 0.42 24.34 -1.37
CA ARG A 21 0.26 24.32 -2.85
C ARG A 21 0.08 22.92 -3.46
N GLY A 22 -0.02 21.88 -2.64
CA GLY A 22 -0.23 20.49 -3.08
C GLY A 22 -1.67 19.97 -2.98
N GLN A 23 -2.61 20.72 -2.40
CA GLN A 23 -4.00 20.25 -2.29
C GLN A 23 -4.81 20.69 -3.51
N LYS A 24 -4.60 19.99 -4.62
CA LYS A 24 -5.67 19.79 -5.60
C LYS A 24 -6.73 18.96 -4.89
N SER A 25 -7.68 19.63 -4.25
CA SER A 25 -8.91 19.01 -3.78
C SER A 25 -9.70 18.58 -5.01
N TYR A 26 -9.41 17.37 -5.49
CA TYR A 26 -10.43 16.60 -6.15
C TYR A 26 -11.48 16.34 -5.07
N TYR A 27 -12.47 17.21 -4.97
CA TYR A 27 -13.76 16.89 -4.39
C TYR A 27 -14.28 15.66 -5.13
N ASN A 28 -13.95 14.48 -4.65
CA ASN A 28 -14.74 13.29 -4.89
C ASN A 28 -15.24 12.79 -3.55
N ASN A 29 -16.43 13.29 -3.27
CA ASN A 29 -17.43 12.75 -2.39
C ASN A 29 -17.41 11.23 -2.44
N SER A 30 -16.92 10.59 -1.37
CA SER A 30 -17.12 9.17 -1.12
C SER A 30 -16.85 8.90 0.35
N SER A 31 -17.74 9.41 1.20
CA SER A 31 -18.11 8.76 2.45
C SER A 31 -18.85 7.44 2.17
N TYR A 32 -18.32 6.61 1.27
CA TYR A 32 -18.60 5.18 1.28
C TYR A 32 -17.78 4.59 2.42
N SER A 33 -18.30 4.70 3.64
CA SER A 33 -18.17 3.60 4.61
C SER A 33 -19.04 2.43 4.15
N GLY A 34 -19.00 2.09 2.86
CA GLY A 34 -19.39 0.77 2.42
C GLY A 34 -18.28 -0.12 2.93
N GLN A 35 -18.61 -1.06 3.79
CA GLN A 35 -17.78 -2.23 3.98
C GLN A 35 -17.41 -2.72 2.58
N SER A 36 -16.18 -2.41 2.12
CA SER A 36 -15.60 -3.12 0.99
C SER A 36 -15.82 -4.58 1.34
N PRO A 37 -16.59 -5.36 0.54
CA PRO A 37 -17.01 -6.71 0.90
C PRO A 37 -15.82 -7.41 1.52
N ARG A 38 -15.90 -7.75 2.82
CA ARG A 38 -14.74 -8.24 3.58
C ARG A 38 -14.18 -9.40 2.77
N MET A 39 -13.09 -9.16 2.07
CA MET A 39 -12.53 -10.16 1.18
C MET A 39 -12.13 -11.33 2.07
N GLN A 40 -12.69 -12.48 1.75
CA GLN A 40 -12.45 -13.67 2.54
C GLN A 40 -10.95 -13.98 2.49
N PRO A 41 -10.33 -14.31 3.63
CA PRO A 41 -8.96 -14.78 3.62
C PRO A 41 -8.82 -15.97 2.67
N LEU A 42 -7.77 -15.97 1.86
CA LEU A 42 -7.53 -17.01 0.86
C LEU A 42 -6.55 -18.05 1.38
N THR A 43 -6.77 -19.30 0.99
CA THR A 43 -5.75 -20.34 1.07
C THR A 43 -4.64 -20.07 0.06
N GLU A 44 -3.51 -20.77 0.17
CA GLU A 44 -2.44 -20.69 -0.83
C GLU A 44 -2.92 -21.06 -2.24
N GLU A 45 -3.73 -22.11 -2.35
CA GLU A 45 -4.43 -22.49 -3.59
C GLU A 45 -5.33 -21.37 -4.11
N GLY A 46 -6.15 -20.79 -3.24
CA GLY A 46 -7.06 -19.71 -3.61
C GLY A 46 -6.33 -18.46 -4.11
N LEU A 47 -5.22 -18.11 -3.45
CA LEU A 47 -4.36 -17.01 -3.88
C LEU A 47 -3.66 -17.34 -5.21
N ALA A 48 -3.11 -18.54 -5.35
CA ALA A 48 -2.45 -18.98 -6.58
C ALA A 48 -3.39 -18.90 -7.79
N LYS A 49 -4.62 -19.42 -7.64
CA LYS A 49 -5.68 -19.33 -8.67
C LYS A 49 -6.02 -17.89 -9.01
N ARG A 50 -6.10 -17.01 -8.01
CA ARG A 50 -6.40 -15.59 -8.19
C ARG A 50 -5.29 -14.83 -8.91
N LEU A 51 -4.02 -15.11 -8.58
CA LEU A 51 -2.85 -14.50 -9.20
C LEU A 51 -2.46 -15.14 -10.54
N GLY A 52 -3.12 -16.24 -10.92
CA GLY A 52 -2.83 -16.98 -12.16
C GLY A 52 -1.46 -17.66 -12.14
N VAL A 53 -1.03 -18.17 -10.98
CA VAL A 53 0.26 -18.86 -10.78
C VAL A 53 0.06 -20.19 -10.06
N SER A 54 1.12 -20.98 -9.91
CA SER A 54 1.09 -22.21 -9.10
C SER A 54 1.24 -21.90 -7.60
N GLU A 55 0.71 -22.78 -6.74
CA GLU A 55 0.91 -22.72 -5.28
C GLU A 55 2.39 -22.68 -4.90
N GLU A 56 3.21 -23.48 -5.58
CA GLU A 56 4.65 -23.51 -5.38
C GLU A 56 5.30 -22.14 -5.65
N THR A 57 4.82 -21.42 -6.67
CA THR A 57 5.30 -20.07 -6.96
C THR A 57 4.95 -19.12 -5.82
N VAL A 58 3.70 -19.15 -5.33
CA VAL A 58 3.29 -18.31 -4.19
C VAL A 58 4.15 -18.61 -2.95
N ARG A 59 4.37 -19.89 -2.65
CA ARG A 59 5.19 -20.33 -1.51
C ARG A 59 6.64 -19.88 -1.64
N LYS A 60 7.22 -20.04 -2.83
CA LYS A 60 8.60 -19.64 -3.13
C LYS A 60 8.79 -18.14 -2.97
N GLU A 61 7.90 -17.34 -3.55
CA GLU A 61 7.98 -15.88 -3.44
C GLU A 61 7.74 -15.40 -2.01
N ARG A 62 6.82 -16.03 -1.26
CA ARG A 62 6.62 -15.73 0.17
C ARG A 62 7.88 -15.96 1.00
N ILE A 63 8.65 -17.00 0.70
CA ILE A 63 9.88 -17.35 1.43
C ILE A 63 11.05 -16.43 1.01
N ASN A 64 11.15 -16.13 -0.29
CA ASN A 64 12.30 -15.40 -0.84
C ASN A 64 12.17 -13.88 -0.73
N LEU A 65 10.94 -13.35 -0.67
CA LEU A 65 10.69 -11.92 -0.59
C LEU A 65 10.42 -11.47 0.85
N PRO A 66 10.96 -10.32 1.27
CA PRO A 66 10.46 -9.61 2.44
C PRO A 66 8.95 -9.35 2.34
N PRO A 67 8.20 -9.32 3.46
CA PRO A 67 6.74 -9.19 3.42
C PRO A 67 6.21 -8.02 2.58
N PRO A 68 6.78 -6.80 2.63
CA PRO A 68 6.32 -5.69 1.79
C PRO A 68 6.52 -5.94 0.29
N LEU A 69 7.60 -6.62 -0.09
CA LEU A 69 7.88 -6.96 -1.49
C LEU A 69 6.99 -8.09 -1.99
N PHE A 70 6.67 -9.06 -1.13
CA PHE A 70 5.67 -10.08 -1.45
C PHE A 70 4.29 -9.45 -1.71
N VAL A 71 3.86 -8.52 -0.86
CA VAL A 71 2.60 -7.79 -1.04
C VAL A 71 2.59 -7.03 -2.38
N ALA A 72 3.68 -6.34 -2.72
CA ALA A 72 3.81 -5.64 -4.00
C ALA A 72 3.80 -6.60 -5.20
N TRP A 73 4.44 -7.76 -5.08
CA TRP A 73 4.43 -8.81 -6.10
C TRP A 73 3.01 -9.35 -6.33
N CYS A 74 2.27 -9.64 -5.25
CA CYS A 74 0.85 -10.01 -5.31
C CYS A 74 0.03 -8.92 -6.03
N LYS A 75 0.24 -7.66 -5.66
CA LYS A 75 -0.47 -6.49 -6.24
C LYS A 75 -0.27 -6.36 -7.74
N ASN A 76 0.94 -6.66 -8.23
CA ASN A 76 1.26 -6.60 -9.65
C ASN A 76 0.62 -7.73 -10.47
N LYS A 77 0.34 -8.88 -9.85
CA LYS A 77 -0.31 -10.03 -10.50
C LYS A 77 -1.82 -10.05 -10.35
N ASP A 78 -2.35 -9.48 -9.28
CA ASP A 78 -3.78 -9.44 -9.02
C ASP A 78 -4.48 -8.52 -10.03
N ARG A 79 -5.49 -9.03 -10.74
CA ARG A 79 -6.24 -8.24 -11.74
C ARG A 79 -6.96 -7.04 -11.13
N ALA A 80 -7.28 -7.07 -9.84
CA ALA A 80 -7.88 -5.95 -9.12
C ALA A 80 -6.84 -5.03 -8.47
N GLY A 81 -5.53 -5.30 -8.63
CA GLY A 81 -4.46 -4.50 -8.05
C GLY A 81 -4.41 -4.57 -6.53
N LEU A 82 -4.73 -5.73 -5.95
CA LEU A 82 -4.74 -5.94 -4.51
C LEU A 82 -3.47 -6.62 -4.01
N GLY A 83 -2.89 -6.04 -2.96
CA GLY A 83 -1.82 -6.67 -2.20
C GLY A 83 -2.38 -7.78 -1.31
N TRP A 84 -1.64 -8.87 -1.17
CA TRP A 84 -1.99 -9.99 -0.29
C TRP A 84 -0.83 -10.25 0.66
N GLU A 85 -1.13 -10.29 1.95
CA GLU A 85 -0.17 -10.60 3.01
C GLU A 85 -0.49 -11.94 3.67
N PHE A 86 0.54 -12.67 4.07
CA PHE A 86 0.38 -13.94 4.75
C PHE A 86 0.24 -13.74 6.26
N ASN A 87 -0.88 -14.17 6.84
CA ASN A 87 -1.10 -14.13 8.26
C ASN A 87 -0.63 -15.45 8.91
N GLN A 88 0.54 -15.42 9.54
CA GLN A 88 1.17 -16.60 10.15
C GLN A 88 0.32 -17.27 11.25
N ASN A 89 -0.54 -16.51 11.93
CA ASN A 89 -1.38 -17.05 13.00
C ASN A 89 -2.55 -17.89 12.46
N THR A 90 -3.03 -17.55 11.27
CA THR A 90 -4.21 -18.19 10.68
C THR A 90 -3.85 -19.12 9.51
N GLY A 91 -2.67 -18.95 8.92
CA GLY A 91 -2.25 -19.68 7.71
C GLY A 91 -2.93 -19.22 6.43
N PHE A 92 -3.71 -18.12 6.47
CA PHE A 92 -4.40 -17.57 5.31
C PHE A 92 -3.77 -16.28 4.82
N TYR A 93 -4.03 -15.95 3.56
CA TYR A 93 -3.68 -14.69 2.94
C TYR A 93 -4.82 -13.70 3.09
N GLN A 94 -4.53 -12.51 3.61
CA GLN A 94 -5.49 -11.44 3.77
C GLN A 94 -5.12 -10.24 2.87
N PRO A 95 -6.11 -9.43 2.45
CA PRO A 95 -5.82 -8.21 1.71
C PRO A 95 -4.95 -7.26 2.54
N ALA A 96 -3.87 -6.77 1.94
CA ALA A 96 -3.04 -5.72 2.50
C ALA A 96 -3.50 -4.36 1.94
N ASN A 97 -3.71 -3.39 2.83
CA ASN A 97 -4.09 -2.01 2.48
C ASN A 97 -2.89 -1.19 2.02
#